data_AF-A0A661VM38-F1
#
_entry.id   AF-A0A661VM38-F1
#
_cell.length_a   1.000
_cell.length_b   1.000
_cell.length_c   1.000
_cell.angle_alpha   90.00
_cell.angle_beta   90.00
_cell.angle_gamma   90.00
#
_symmetry.space_group_name_H-M   'P 1'
#
loop_
_entity.id
_entity.type
_entity.pdbx_description
1 polymer ?
#
loop_
_entity_poly.entity_id
_entity_poly.type
_entity_poly.pdbx_seq_one_letter_code
_entity_poly.pdbx_strand_id
1 'polypeptide(L)' 'MLYILYGEDDFSLQEWLSELKEGADVQVLAVEKLTLGELLRIGGTLPFLAPRRLVIVEGLLSRFEPRGQSLE' A
#
# COMPACT_ATOMS: atom_id res chain seq x y z
N MET A 1 3.44 -11.50 5.47
CA MET A 1 4.63 -10.62 5.39
C MET A 1 4.11 -9.19 5.29
N LEU A 2 4.74 -8.22 5.97
CA LEU A 2 4.34 -6.81 5.93
C LEU A 2 5.59 -5.96 5.68
N TYR A 3 5.49 -4.98 4.78
CA TYR A 3 6.55 -4.01 4.47
C TYR A 3 5.99 -2.61 4.69
N ILE A 4 6.80 -1.73 5.28
CA ILE A 4 6.49 -0.30 5.40
C ILE A 4 7.58 0.41 4.62
N LEU A 5 7.18 1.08 3.55
CA LEU A 5 8.03 1.91 2.73
C LEU A 5 7.89 3.36 3.17
N TYR A 6 9.00 3.99 3.52
CA TYR A 6 9.05 5.36 4.00
C TYR A 6 10.38 6.01 3.63
N GLY A 7 10.34 7.28 3.23
CA GLY A 7 11.49 8.07 2.83
C GLY A 7 11.10 9.14 1.81
N GLU A 8 11.97 10.12 1.60
CA GLU A 8 11.77 11.20 0.61
C GLU A 8 12.18 10.79 -0.81
N ASP A 9 12.84 9.63 -0.96
CA ASP A 9 13.32 9.15 -2.26
C ASP A 9 12.27 8.27 -2.95
N ASP A 10 11.33 8.92 -3.65
CA ASP A 10 10.28 8.23 -4.41
C ASP A 10 10.86 7.28 -5.47
N PHE A 11 12.00 7.62 -6.07
CA PHE A 11 12.61 6.83 -7.13
C PHE A 11 13.01 5.43 -6.65
N SER A 12 13.78 5.33 -5.57
CA SER A 12 14.22 4.06 -4.98
C SER A 12 13.04 3.23 -4.47
N LEU A 13 12.01 3.89 -3.92
CA LEU A 13 10.78 3.22 -3.49
C LEU A 13 10.05 2.58 -4.68
N GLN A 14 9.96 3.28 -5.81
CA GLN A 14 9.32 2.76 -7.02
C GLN A 14 10.14 1.65 -7.69
N GLU A 15 11.47 1.73 -7.70
CA GLU A 15 12.33 0.65 -8.20
C GLU A 15 12.12 -0.64 -7.39
N TRP A 16 12.24 -0.55 -6.06
CA TRP A 16 12.04 -1.71 -5.19
C TRP A 16 10.62 -2.29 -5.29
N LEU A 17 9.60 -1.43 -5.39
CA LEU A 17 8.22 -1.86 -5.65
C LEU A 17 8.09 -2.58 -6.99
N SER A 18 8.82 -2.16 -8.02
CA SER A 18 8.77 -2.78 -9.34
C SER A 18 9.29 -4.21 -9.29
N GLU A 19 10.38 -4.46 -8.55
CA GLU A 19 10.90 -5.82 -8.31
C GLU A 19 9.89 -6.70 -7.55
N LEU A 20 9.13 -6.14 -6.59
CA LEU A 20 8.10 -6.90 -5.88
C LEU A 20 6.87 -7.21 -6.74
N LYS A 21 6.53 -6.32 -7.68
CA LYS A 21 5.40 -6.49 -8.60
C LYS A 21 5.64 -7.65 -9.58
N GLU A 22 6.89 -7.99 -9.87
CA GLU A 22 7.21 -9.10 -10.76
C GLU A 22 6.63 -10.43 -10.27
N GLY A 23 5.82 -11.05 -11.14
CA GLY A 23 5.16 -12.33 -10.87
C GLY A 23 4.14 -12.29 -9.73
N ALA A 24 3.63 -11.12 -9.34
CA ALA A 24 2.60 -10.98 -8.31
C ALA A 24 1.25 -10.53 -8.92
N ASP A 25 0.16 -10.95 -8.29
CA ASP A 25 -1.16 -10.35 -8.50
C ASP A 25 -1.24 -9.06 -7.69
N VAL A 26 -1.10 -7.92 -8.36
CA VAL A 26 -0.92 -6.60 -7.71
C VAL A 26 -2.25 -5.88 -7.57
N GLN A 27 -2.52 -5.36 -6.37
CA GLN A 27 -3.64 -4.46 -6.13
C GLN A 27 -3.18 -3.22 -5.36
N VAL A 28 -3.45 -2.04 -5.91
CA VAL A 28 -3.14 -0.75 -5.29
C VAL A 28 -4.40 -0.16 -4.66
N LEU A 29 -4.29 0.30 -3.42
CA LEU A 29 -5.39 0.84 -2.63
C LEU A 29 -5.02 2.22 -2.09
N ALA A 30 -5.90 3.19 -2.31
CA ALA A 30 -5.78 4.50 -1.68
C ALA A 30 -6.20 4.43 -0.21
N VAL A 31 -5.38 5.00 0.67
CA VAL A 31 -5.65 4.97 2.11
C VAL A 31 -6.99 5.63 2.49
N GLU A 32 -7.49 6.62 1.74
CA GLU A 32 -8.64 7.44 2.15
C GLU A 32 -9.92 6.63 2.39
N LYS A 33 -10.10 5.52 1.66
CA LYS A 33 -11.30 4.67 1.72
C LYS A 33 -11.06 3.31 2.36
N LEU A 34 -9.85 3.06 2.88
CA LEU A 34 -9.43 1.74 3.31
C LEU A 34 -9.78 1.45 4.78
N THR A 35 -10.61 0.45 5.03
CA THR A 35 -10.81 -0.07 6.40
C THR A 35 -9.90 -1.26 6.65
N LEU A 36 -9.62 -1.58 7.92
CA LEU A 36 -8.86 -2.78 8.28
C LEU A 36 -9.56 -4.05 7.77
N GLY A 37 -10.89 -4.11 7.84
CA GLY A 37 -11.68 -5.22 7.33
C GLY A 37 -11.54 -5.41 5.82
N GLU A 38 -11.59 -4.33 5.04
CA GLU A 38 -11.37 -4.41 3.59
C GLU A 38 -9.94 -4.85 3.25
N LEU A 39 -8.94 -4.32 3.97
CA LEU A 39 -7.54 -4.72 3.77
C LEU A 39 -7.33 -6.21 4.05
N LEU A 40 -7.90 -6.73 5.14
CA LEU A 40 -7.84 -8.16 5.48
C LEU A 40 -8.57 -9.02 4.45
N ARG A 41 -9.72 -8.57 3.94
CA ARG A 41 -10.50 -9.29 2.92
C ARG A 41 -9.73 -9.37 1.60
N ILE A 42 -9.14 -8.26 1.16
CA ILE A 42 -8.34 -8.19 -0.06
C ILE A 42 -7.05 -9.03 0.08
N GLY A 43 -6.32 -8.85 1.18
CA GLY A 43 -5.08 -9.58 1.46
C GLY A 43 -5.28 -11.09 1.68
N GLY A 44 -6.46 -11.50 2.17
CA GLY A 44 -6.81 -12.91 2.39
C GLY A 44 -7.36 -13.63 1.15
N THR A 45 -7.63 -12.91 0.06
CA THR A 45 -8.13 -13.53 -1.17
C THR A 45 -6.97 -14.25 -1.90
N LEU A 46 -7.25 -15.37 -2.57
CA LEU A 46 -6.25 -16.09 -3.37
C LEU A 46 -5.79 -15.24 -4.58
N PRO A 47 -4.49 -15.26 -4.92
CA PRO A 47 -3.96 -14.57 -6.10
C PRO A 47 -4.51 -15.18 -7.40
N PHE A 48 -4.75 -14.33 -8.41
CA PHE A 48 -5.20 -14.78 -9.73
C PHE A 48 -4.01 -14.93 -10.69
N LEU A 49 -3.79 -16.13 -11.23
CA LEU A 49 -2.70 -16.45 -12.18
C LEU A 49 -1.28 -16.04 -11.72
N ALA A 50 -1.07 -15.93 -10.41
CA ALA A 50 0.21 -15.58 -9.82
C ALA A 50 0.50 -16.42 -8.57
N PRO A 51 1.77 -16.73 -8.27
CA PRO A 51 2.16 -17.46 -7.05
C PRO A 51 1.92 -16.68 -5.75
N ARG A 52 1.79 -15.35 -5.81
CA ARG A 52 1.61 -14.47 -4.65
C ARG A 52 0.73 -13.27 -4.98
N ARG A 53 0.02 -12.74 -3.99
CA ARG A 53 -0.72 -11.46 -4.08
C ARG A 53 0.10 -10.37 -3.39
N LEU A 54 0.21 -9.21 -4.04
CA LEU A 54 0.83 -8.01 -3.51
C LEU A 54 -0.23 -6.92 -3.36
N VAL A 55 -0.49 -6.49 -2.13
CA VAL A 55 -1.39 -5.37 -1.84
C VAL A 55 -0.54 -4.15 -1.47
N ILE A 56 -0.67 -3.08 -2.23
CA ILE A 56 0.04 -1.82 -2.02
C ILE A 56 -0.95 -0.80 -1.47
N VAL A 57 -0.64 -0.19 -0.33
CA VAL A 57 -1.46 0.85 0.27
C VAL A 57 -0.71 2.17 0.20
N GLU A 58 -1.20 3.09 -0.63
CA GLU A 58 -0.57 4.40 -0.83
C GLU A 58 -1.10 5.43 0.17
N GLY A 59 -0.21 6.30 0.66
CA GLY A 59 -0.55 7.38 1.58
C GLY A 59 -0.85 6.93 3.02
N LEU A 60 -0.46 5.70 3.41
CA LEU A 60 -0.80 5.16 4.74
C LEU A 60 -0.43 6.10 5.90
N LEU A 61 0.74 6.73 5.82
CA LEU A 61 1.27 7.61 6.87
C LEU A 61 0.51 8.93 6.98
N SER A 62 -0.10 9.42 5.90
CA SER A 62 -0.91 10.64 5.90
C SER A 62 -2.16 10.55 6.78
N ARG A 63 -2.55 9.35 7.25
CA ARG A 63 -3.57 9.19 8.29
C ARG A 63 -3.12 9.62 9.69
N PHE A 64 -1.82 9.62 9.93
CA PHE A 64 -1.22 9.92 11.23
C PHE A 64 -0.62 11.33 11.27
N GLU A 65 -0.48 11.97 10.11
CA GLU A 65 -0.11 13.37 10.06
C GLU A 65 -1.23 14.22 10.66
N PRO A 66 -0.89 15.20 11.51
CA PRO A 66 -1.89 16.13 12.03
C PRO A 66 -2.51 16.85 10.84
N ARG A 67 -3.80 16.60 10.59
CA ARG A 67 -4.60 17.45 9.70
C ARG A 67 -4.53 18.84 10.31
N GLY A 68 -3.71 19.72 9.73
CA GLY A 68 -3.50 21.05 10.24
C GLY A 68 -4.85 21.66 10.59
N GLN A 69 -5.05 21.97 11.87
CA GLN A 69 -6.10 22.91 12.23
C GLN A 69 -5.69 24.21 11.55
N SER A 70 -6.32 24.50 10.41
CA SER A 70 -6.43 25.88 9.95
C SER A 70 -7.19 26.62 11.04
N LEU A 71 -6.44 27.27 11.92
CA LEU A 71 -6.95 28.37 12.73
C LEU A 71 -7.13 29.53 11.74
N GLU A 72 -8.34 29.63 11.19
CA GLU A 72 -8.89 30.88 10.66
C GLU A 72 -9.33 31.78 11.82
#